data_AF-A0A0G1YY77-F1
#
_entry.id   AF-A0A0G1YY77-F1
#
_cell.length_a   1.000
_cell.length_b   1.000
_cell.length_c   1.000
_cell.angle_alpha   90.00
_cell.angle_beta   90.00
_cell.angle_gamma   90.00
#
_symmetry.space_group_name_H-M   'P 1'
#
loop_
_entity.id
_entity.type
_entity.pdbx_description
1 polymer ?
#
loop_
_entity_poly.entity_id
_entity_poly.type
_entity_poly.pdbx_seq_one_letter_code
_entity_poly.pdbx_strand_id
1 'polypeptide(L)'
;MKTSDKANSRQTQKFEELWDELLTKSPSPDHFLHLARVVLPLQERAWKKWVETNPSESTLSHLLRADRVDEYRHMRKLIGQVLIKNYPKKDVLLSVLKEVPEFQTEVVEALCLHVPNKHEIWEYVITRIDNAVLQERTARIYLAQQLPNSSLCVIISRVPALREEAGRKLLLQHPAGEEPVVIMRDVPALAQQAWEMVKREGDVNALVSVVGQVPMYKHLAGKLLIAKTFEASREFYSTLFQVVKHVPELREEVWEKLTTITLPNEWLEAIAGEAPELAERVLALRTTPERTVDVIMSEIFNANTCG
;
A
#
# COMPACT_ATOMS: atom_id res chain seq x y z
N MET A 1 -25.49 17.76 -46.99
CA MET A 1 -25.38 16.34 -46.60
C MET A 1 -24.96 15.41 -47.76
N LYS A 2 -25.49 15.49 -48.98
CA LYS A 2 -25.16 14.54 -50.09
C LYS A 2 -23.72 14.56 -50.65
N THR A 3 -22.91 15.59 -50.37
CA THR A 3 -21.53 15.72 -50.89
C THR A 3 -20.48 15.04 -50.00
N SER A 4 -20.73 14.93 -48.70
CA SER A 4 -19.82 14.28 -47.74
C SER A 4 -19.75 12.77 -47.96
N ASP A 5 -20.88 12.13 -48.24
CA ASP A 5 -20.94 10.66 -48.41
C ASP A 5 -20.21 10.18 -49.67
N LYS A 6 -20.26 10.96 -50.76
CA LYS A 6 -19.54 10.64 -52.01
C LYS A 6 -18.03 10.81 -51.88
N ALA A 7 -17.55 11.79 -51.12
CA ALA A 7 -16.13 12.00 -50.88
C ALA A 7 -15.56 10.88 -50.00
N ASN A 8 -16.28 10.48 -48.95
CA ASN A 8 -15.88 9.40 -48.05
C ASN A 8 -15.81 8.05 -48.80
N SER A 9 -16.79 7.76 -49.66
CA SER A 9 -16.80 6.54 -50.48
C SER A 9 -15.60 6.42 -51.44
N ARG A 10 -15.21 7.52 -52.11
CA ARG A 10 -14.03 7.53 -53.00
C ARG A 10 -12.72 7.33 -52.24
N GLN A 11 -12.63 7.90 -51.04
CA GLN A 11 -11.44 7.79 -50.22
C GLN A 11 -11.25 6.36 -49.67
N THR A 12 -12.32 5.71 -49.21
CA THR A 12 -12.29 4.31 -48.81
C THR A 12 -11.87 3.40 -49.95
N GLN A 13 -12.41 3.60 -51.16
CA GLN A 13 -12.04 2.81 -52.34
C GLN A 13 -10.54 2.91 -52.64
N LYS A 14 -9.97 4.11 -52.56
CA LYS A 14 -8.54 4.32 -52.75
C LYS A 14 -7.69 3.58 -51.71
N PHE A 15 -8.13 3.49 -50.46
CA PHE A 15 -7.42 2.73 -49.43
C PHE A 15 -7.44 1.23 -49.68
N GLU A 16 -8.53 0.68 -50.22
CA GLU A 16 -8.60 -0.73 -50.62
C GLU A 16 -7.63 -1.03 -51.77
N GLU A 17 -7.62 -0.19 -52.81
CA GLU A 17 -6.70 -0.36 -53.96
C GLU A 17 -5.23 -0.33 -53.51
N LEU A 18 -4.86 0.61 -52.64
CA LEU A 18 -3.50 0.73 -52.11
C LEU A 18 -3.15 -0.44 -51.18
N TRP A 19 -4.10 -0.95 -50.41
CA TRP A 19 -3.90 -2.11 -49.54
C TRP A 19 -3.64 -3.36 -50.37
N ASP A 20 -4.43 -3.61 -51.41
CA ASP A 20 -4.24 -4.75 -52.31
C ASP A 20 -2.90 -4.66 -53.05
N GLU A 21 -2.54 -3.48 -53.56
CA GLU A 21 -1.24 -3.25 -54.19
C GLU A 21 -0.10 -3.56 -53.23
N LEU A 22 -0.17 -3.07 -51.99
CA LEU A 22 0.85 -3.33 -50.96
C LEU A 22 1.05 -4.83 -50.74
N LEU A 23 -0.03 -5.61 -50.64
CA LEU A 23 0.06 -7.06 -50.42
C LEU A 23 0.78 -7.79 -51.57
N THR A 24 0.70 -7.29 -52.81
CA THR A 24 1.45 -7.86 -53.95
C THR A 24 2.96 -7.67 -53.85
N LYS A 25 3.43 -6.75 -52.99
CA LYS A 25 4.85 -6.41 -52.82
C LYS A 25 5.54 -7.14 -51.67
N SER A 26 4.91 -8.13 -51.07
CA SER A 26 5.46 -8.92 -49.95
C SER A 26 5.97 -8.05 -48.79
N PRO A 27 5.11 -7.23 -48.17
CA PRO A 27 5.51 -6.32 -47.09
C PRO A 27 6.05 -7.08 -45.87
N SER A 28 7.05 -6.49 -45.20
CA SER A 28 7.59 -7.01 -43.94
C SER A 28 6.63 -6.75 -42.76
N PRO A 29 6.81 -7.44 -41.62
CA PRO A 29 6.08 -7.15 -40.39
C PRO A 29 6.18 -5.67 -39.99
N ASP A 30 7.36 -5.05 -40.11
CA ASP A 30 7.55 -3.65 -39.73
C ASP A 30 6.73 -2.68 -40.59
N HIS A 31 6.49 -3.00 -41.86
CA HIS A 31 5.57 -2.22 -42.70
C HIS A 31 4.13 -2.26 -42.15
N PHE A 32 3.64 -3.44 -41.74
CA PHE A 32 2.31 -3.56 -41.14
C PHE A 32 2.22 -2.85 -39.79
N LEU A 33 3.24 -2.95 -38.94
CA LEU A 33 3.28 -2.24 -37.66
C LEU A 33 3.28 -0.72 -37.87
N HIS A 34 4.05 -0.23 -38.86
CA HIS A 34 4.07 1.18 -39.20
C HIS A 34 2.69 1.68 -39.65
N LEU A 35 2.02 0.93 -40.54
CA LEU A 35 0.66 1.25 -40.99
C LEU A 35 -0.35 1.23 -39.85
N ALA A 36 -0.27 0.24 -38.98
CA ALA A 36 -1.09 0.14 -37.78
C ALA A 36 -0.86 1.32 -36.81
N ARG A 37 0.30 1.97 -36.86
CA ARG A 37 0.57 3.16 -36.05
C ARG A 37 0.00 4.43 -36.68
N VAL A 38 0.21 4.63 -37.99
CA VAL A 38 0.06 5.95 -38.61
C VAL A 38 -1.16 6.11 -39.52
N VAL A 39 -1.79 5.01 -39.97
CA VAL A 39 -2.88 5.06 -40.95
C VAL A 39 -4.21 4.62 -40.34
N LEU A 40 -4.96 5.57 -39.77
CA LEU A 40 -6.24 5.32 -39.08
C LEU A 40 -7.22 4.42 -39.86
N PRO A 41 -7.44 4.58 -41.18
CA PRO A 41 -8.40 3.74 -41.91
C PRO A 41 -7.95 2.28 -42.08
N LEU A 42 -6.64 2.02 -42.01
CA LEU A 42 -6.05 0.69 -42.20
C LEU A 42 -5.60 0.04 -40.90
N GLN A 43 -5.81 0.73 -39.77
CA GLN A 43 -5.16 0.45 -38.51
C GLN A 43 -5.42 -0.97 -38.00
N GLU A 44 -6.69 -1.36 -37.95
CA GLU A 44 -7.13 -2.68 -37.47
C GLU A 44 -6.67 -3.81 -38.41
N ARG A 45 -6.73 -3.59 -39.73
CA ARG A 45 -6.29 -4.58 -40.73
C ARG A 45 -4.78 -4.78 -40.71
N ALA A 46 -4.03 -3.68 -40.66
CA ALA A 46 -2.58 -3.68 -40.53
C ALA A 46 -2.15 -4.35 -39.21
N TRP A 47 -2.84 -4.05 -38.11
CA TRP A 47 -2.60 -4.72 -36.83
C TRP A 47 -2.83 -6.23 -36.91
N LYS A 48 -3.97 -6.66 -37.47
CA LYS A 48 -4.28 -8.09 -37.62
C LYS A 48 -3.21 -8.81 -38.44
N LYS A 49 -2.79 -8.23 -39.57
CA LYS A 49 -1.70 -8.76 -40.40
C LYS A 49 -0.38 -8.82 -39.65
N TRP A 50 -0.06 -7.81 -38.84
CA TRP A 50 1.14 -7.82 -38.02
C TRP A 50 1.10 -8.91 -36.96
N VAL A 51 -0.04 -9.11 -36.26
CA VAL A 51 -0.19 -10.17 -35.26
C VAL A 51 -0.09 -11.57 -35.88
N GLU A 52 -0.57 -11.76 -37.11
CA GLU A 52 -0.40 -13.01 -37.89
C GLU A 52 1.08 -13.38 -38.10
N THR A 53 2.00 -12.41 -38.01
CA THR A 53 3.47 -12.67 -38.07
C THR A 53 4.04 -13.26 -36.78
N ASN A 54 3.20 -13.47 -35.76
CA ASN A 54 3.55 -13.99 -34.44
C ASN A 54 4.68 -13.20 -33.75
N PRO A 55 4.47 -11.91 -33.45
CA PRO A 55 5.48 -11.08 -32.82
C PRO A 55 5.87 -11.63 -31.44
N SER A 56 7.14 -11.45 -31.08
CA SER A 56 7.67 -11.94 -29.80
C SER A 56 7.06 -11.23 -28.60
N GLU A 57 7.04 -11.92 -27.45
CA GLU A 57 6.66 -11.36 -26.14
C GLU A 57 7.42 -10.07 -25.82
N SER A 58 8.75 -10.05 -26.08
CA SER A 58 9.60 -8.90 -25.81
C SER A 58 9.21 -7.70 -26.68
N THR A 59 8.90 -7.94 -27.96
CA THR A 59 8.45 -6.89 -28.89
C THR A 59 7.13 -6.29 -28.40
N LEU A 60 6.14 -7.12 -28.07
CA LEU A 60 4.84 -6.67 -27.56
C LEU A 60 4.97 -5.92 -26.23
N SER A 61 5.79 -6.43 -25.31
CA SER A 61 6.03 -5.81 -24.01
C SER A 61 6.72 -4.46 -24.14
N HIS A 62 7.66 -4.33 -25.08
CA HIS A 62 8.31 -3.05 -25.39
C HIS A 62 7.31 -2.04 -25.96
N LEU A 63 6.45 -2.47 -26.90
CA LEU A 63 5.39 -1.61 -27.45
C LEU A 63 4.38 -1.17 -26.39
N LEU A 64 4.05 -2.06 -25.44
CA LEU A 64 3.14 -1.74 -24.34
C LEU A 64 3.69 -0.64 -23.42
N ARG A 65 4.98 -0.71 -23.10
CA ARG A 65 5.68 0.19 -22.16
C ARG A 65 6.30 1.42 -22.82
N ALA A 66 6.21 1.55 -24.14
CA ALA A 66 6.81 2.68 -24.84
C ALA A 66 6.17 3.99 -24.34
N ASP A 67 6.91 4.73 -23.50
CA ASP A 67 6.51 6.01 -22.90
C ASP A 67 6.39 7.14 -23.93
N ARG A 68 6.92 6.93 -25.14
CA ARG A 68 6.90 7.94 -26.19
C ARG A 68 5.53 8.00 -26.85
N VAL A 69 4.74 8.96 -26.35
CA VAL A 69 3.71 9.73 -27.07
C VAL A 69 2.45 8.92 -27.41
N ASP A 70 1.32 9.61 -27.52
CA ASP A 70 -0.02 9.10 -27.81
C ASP A 70 -0.12 8.11 -29.01
N GLU A 71 0.94 7.98 -29.79
CA GLU A 71 1.10 7.10 -30.96
C GLU A 71 0.64 5.66 -30.74
N TYR A 72 0.85 5.11 -29.54
CA TYR A 72 0.45 3.72 -29.24
C TYR A 72 -0.72 3.62 -28.28
N ARG A 73 -1.26 4.73 -27.79
CA ARG A 73 -2.34 4.71 -26.77
C ARG A 73 -3.55 3.91 -27.24
N HIS A 74 -3.94 4.10 -28.50
CA HIS A 74 -5.05 3.36 -29.10
C HIS A 74 -4.71 1.87 -29.36
N MET A 75 -3.43 1.53 -29.53
CA MET A 75 -2.96 0.16 -29.74
C MET A 75 -2.76 -0.62 -28.45
N ARG A 76 -2.60 0.04 -27.29
CA ARG A 76 -2.36 -0.65 -25.99
C ARG A 76 -3.41 -1.72 -25.69
N LYS A 77 -4.67 -1.46 -26.04
CA LYS A 77 -5.76 -2.46 -25.92
C LYS A 77 -5.52 -3.68 -26.81
N LEU A 78 -5.13 -3.45 -28.06
CA LEU A 78 -4.86 -4.53 -28.98
C LEU A 78 -3.62 -5.35 -28.55
N ILE A 79 -2.56 -4.67 -28.11
CA ILE A 79 -1.35 -5.29 -27.57
C ILE A 79 -1.68 -6.11 -26.31
N GLY A 80 -2.43 -5.52 -25.38
CA GLY A 80 -2.85 -6.17 -24.14
C GLY A 80 -3.64 -7.45 -24.39
N GLN A 81 -4.60 -7.44 -25.33
CA GLN A 81 -5.36 -8.64 -25.72
C GLN A 81 -4.44 -9.76 -26.23
N VAL A 82 -3.48 -9.43 -27.09
CA VAL A 82 -2.53 -10.41 -27.63
C VAL A 82 -1.63 -10.97 -26.52
N LEU A 83 -1.14 -10.11 -25.62
CA LEU A 83 -0.32 -10.51 -24.48
C LEU A 83 -1.07 -11.43 -23.50
N ILE A 84 -2.30 -11.07 -23.12
CA ILE A 84 -3.14 -11.89 -22.23
C ILE A 84 -3.40 -13.25 -22.85
N LYS A 85 -3.75 -13.29 -24.14
CA LYS A 85 -4.15 -14.53 -24.83
C LYS A 85 -2.98 -15.46 -25.12
N ASN A 86 -1.87 -14.93 -25.62
CA ASN A 86 -0.78 -15.73 -26.17
C ASN A 86 0.41 -15.88 -25.21
N TYR A 87 0.53 -14.98 -24.23
CA TYR A 87 1.68 -14.92 -23.31
C TYR A 87 1.25 -14.68 -21.84
N PRO A 88 0.40 -15.54 -21.24
CA PRO A 88 -0.15 -15.34 -19.89
C PRO A 88 0.87 -15.62 -18.76
N LYS A 89 2.07 -15.07 -18.85
CA LYS A 89 3.11 -15.16 -17.82
C LYS A 89 2.91 -14.06 -16.77
N LYS A 90 3.33 -14.30 -15.52
CA LYS A 90 3.25 -13.35 -14.40
C LYS A 90 3.64 -11.92 -14.81
N ASP A 91 4.88 -11.74 -15.28
CA ASP A 91 5.44 -10.40 -15.47
C ASP A 91 4.80 -9.66 -16.66
N VAL A 92 4.35 -10.43 -17.66
CA VAL A 92 3.57 -9.92 -18.79
C VAL A 92 2.21 -9.44 -18.31
N LEU A 93 1.47 -10.29 -17.60
CA LEU A 93 0.14 -9.98 -17.09
C LEU A 93 0.19 -8.79 -16.13
N LEU A 94 1.17 -8.72 -15.22
CA LEU A 94 1.38 -7.56 -14.35
C LEU A 94 1.69 -6.28 -15.13
N SER A 95 2.43 -6.38 -16.25
CA SER A 95 2.67 -5.24 -17.12
C SER A 95 1.38 -4.76 -17.80
N VAL A 96 0.55 -5.69 -18.31
CA VAL A 96 -0.75 -5.34 -18.89
C VAL A 96 -1.67 -4.73 -17.84
N LEU A 97 -1.70 -5.28 -16.63
CA LEU A 97 -2.48 -4.78 -15.51
C LEU A 97 -2.17 -3.32 -15.18
N LYS A 98 -0.88 -2.96 -15.24
CA LYS A 98 -0.37 -1.62 -14.95
C LYS A 98 -0.64 -0.65 -16.09
N GLU A 99 -0.42 -1.08 -17.34
CA GLU A 99 -0.42 -0.20 -18.51
C GLU A 99 -1.78 -0.10 -19.22
N VAL A 100 -2.71 -1.03 -18.96
CA VAL A 100 -4.04 -1.12 -19.59
C VAL A 100 -5.13 -1.39 -18.54
N PRO A 101 -5.56 -0.35 -17.81
CA PRO A 101 -6.56 -0.50 -16.75
C PRO A 101 -7.88 -1.13 -17.22
N GLU A 102 -8.23 -0.98 -18.49
CA GLU A 102 -9.47 -1.54 -19.04
C GLU A 102 -9.49 -3.07 -19.09
N PHE A 103 -8.33 -3.74 -18.98
CA PHE A 103 -8.26 -5.21 -18.91
C PHE A 103 -7.99 -5.75 -17.51
N GLN A 104 -8.18 -4.95 -16.47
CA GLN A 104 -7.93 -5.44 -15.11
C GLN A 104 -8.68 -6.75 -14.82
N THR A 105 -9.93 -6.88 -15.27
CA THR A 105 -10.73 -8.09 -15.08
C THR A 105 -10.11 -9.29 -15.79
N GLU A 106 -9.87 -9.18 -17.10
CA GLU A 106 -9.34 -10.25 -17.94
C GLU A 106 -7.92 -10.66 -17.49
N VAL A 107 -7.11 -9.69 -17.09
CA VAL A 107 -5.76 -9.95 -16.57
C VAL A 107 -5.82 -10.67 -15.23
N VAL A 108 -6.69 -10.25 -14.30
CA VAL A 108 -6.87 -10.94 -13.02
C VAL A 108 -7.38 -12.37 -13.24
N GLU A 109 -8.31 -12.59 -14.17
CA GLU A 109 -8.78 -13.92 -14.53
C GLU A 109 -7.66 -14.78 -15.12
N ALA A 110 -6.85 -14.22 -16.02
CA ALA A 110 -5.69 -14.91 -16.58
C ALA A 110 -4.64 -15.23 -15.50
N LEU A 111 -4.41 -14.32 -14.55
CA LEU A 111 -3.52 -14.56 -13.41
C LEU A 111 -4.04 -15.72 -12.55
N CYS A 112 -5.35 -15.75 -12.27
CA CYS A 112 -6.00 -16.84 -11.53
C CYS A 112 -5.85 -18.18 -12.22
N LEU A 113 -5.97 -18.21 -13.55
CA LEU A 113 -5.92 -19.44 -14.32
C LEU A 113 -4.49 -19.95 -14.54
N HIS A 114 -3.55 -19.06 -14.86
CA HIS A 114 -2.23 -19.44 -15.37
C HIS A 114 -1.10 -19.30 -14.36
N VAL A 115 -1.31 -18.57 -13.26
CA VAL A 115 -0.28 -18.32 -12.24
C VAL A 115 -0.83 -18.61 -10.83
N PRO A 116 -1.32 -19.83 -10.57
CA PRO A 116 -1.80 -20.18 -9.23
C PRO A 116 -0.63 -20.12 -8.22
N ASN A 117 -0.95 -19.81 -6.97
CA ASN A 117 -0.04 -19.90 -5.81
C ASN A 117 1.10 -18.86 -5.74
N LYS A 118 0.89 -17.64 -6.25
CA LYS A 118 1.82 -16.53 -5.99
C LYS A 118 1.20 -15.47 -5.10
N HIS A 119 1.41 -15.62 -3.80
CA HIS A 119 0.97 -14.69 -2.73
C HIS A 119 1.17 -13.20 -3.11
N GLU A 120 2.35 -12.86 -3.62
CA GLU A 120 2.70 -11.50 -4.05
C GLU A 120 1.74 -10.92 -5.10
N ILE A 121 1.19 -11.74 -6.00
CA ILE A 121 0.28 -11.29 -7.05
C ILE A 121 -1.07 -10.93 -6.45
N TRP A 122 -1.58 -11.79 -5.58
CA TRP A 122 -2.87 -11.56 -4.92
C TRP A 122 -2.83 -10.34 -4.03
N GLU A 123 -1.74 -10.18 -3.26
CA GLU A 123 -1.53 -8.97 -2.47
C GLU A 123 -1.38 -7.73 -3.35
N TYR A 124 -0.66 -7.81 -4.48
CA TYR A 124 -0.57 -6.70 -5.42
C TYR A 124 -1.96 -6.29 -5.92
N VAL A 125 -2.78 -7.24 -6.35
CA VAL A 125 -4.14 -6.99 -6.84
C VAL A 125 -4.99 -6.33 -5.75
N ILE A 126 -4.97 -6.87 -4.53
CA ILE A 126 -5.76 -6.36 -3.39
C ILE A 126 -5.30 -4.97 -2.94
N THR A 127 -4.00 -4.67 -3.00
CA THR A 127 -3.43 -3.43 -2.44
C THR A 127 -3.22 -2.31 -3.44
N ARG A 128 -3.06 -2.62 -4.73
CA ARG A 128 -2.67 -1.64 -5.77
C ARG A 128 -3.72 -1.39 -6.82
N ILE A 129 -4.69 -2.29 -7.03
CA ILE A 129 -5.78 -2.05 -7.98
C ILE A 129 -6.92 -1.35 -7.25
N ASP A 130 -7.33 -0.18 -7.75
CA ASP A 130 -8.49 0.54 -7.25
C ASP A 130 -9.80 0.05 -7.91
N ASN A 131 -10.13 -1.22 -7.67
CA ASN A 131 -11.36 -1.84 -8.15
C ASN A 131 -11.88 -2.83 -7.11
N ALA A 132 -12.87 -2.39 -6.32
CA ALA A 132 -13.40 -3.15 -5.19
C ALA A 132 -13.95 -4.54 -5.59
N VAL A 133 -14.58 -4.66 -6.76
CA VAL A 133 -15.12 -5.94 -7.25
C VAL A 133 -14.00 -6.94 -7.53
N LEU A 134 -12.92 -6.48 -8.16
CA LEU A 134 -11.76 -7.32 -8.44
C LEU A 134 -10.96 -7.65 -7.18
N GLN A 135 -10.80 -6.69 -6.27
CA GLN A 135 -10.17 -6.92 -4.97
C GLN A 135 -10.94 -7.99 -4.19
N GLU A 136 -12.27 -7.89 -4.10
CA GLU A 136 -13.10 -8.86 -3.40
C GLU A 136 -13.02 -10.24 -4.05
N ARG A 137 -13.21 -10.34 -5.37
CA ARG A 137 -13.12 -11.62 -6.09
C ARG A 137 -11.76 -12.28 -5.91
N THR A 138 -10.69 -11.50 -6.01
CA THR A 138 -9.31 -11.98 -5.81
C THR A 138 -9.09 -12.44 -4.38
N ALA A 139 -9.55 -11.65 -3.40
CA ALA A 139 -9.44 -12.00 -2.00
C ALA A 139 -10.23 -13.26 -1.64
N ARG A 140 -11.39 -13.53 -2.26
CA ARG A 140 -12.13 -14.81 -2.09
C ARG A 140 -11.31 -16.01 -2.58
N ILE A 141 -10.71 -15.91 -3.76
CA ILE A 141 -9.84 -16.97 -4.31
C ILE A 141 -8.62 -17.16 -3.42
N TYR A 142 -8.07 -16.06 -2.91
CA TYR A 142 -6.90 -16.08 -2.05
C TYR A 142 -7.22 -16.69 -0.67
N LEU A 143 -8.34 -16.31 -0.06
CA LEU A 143 -8.83 -16.86 1.21
C LEU A 143 -9.09 -18.37 1.17
N ALA A 144 -9.40 -18.93 0.00
CA ALA A 144 -9.55 -20.38 -0.16
C ALA A 144 -8.23 -21.16 0.01
N GLN A 145 -7.07 -20.49 0.02
CA GLN A 145 -5.74 -21.11 0.14
C GLN A 145 -5.24 -21.06 1.60
N GLN A 146 -4.17 -21.80 1.92
CA GLN A 146 -3.44 -21.61 3.19
C GLN A 146 -2.62 -20.32 3.09
N LEU A 147 -2.96 -19.32 3.91
CA LEU A 147 -2.34 -18.00 3.86
C LEU A 147 -1.50 -17.73 5.10
N PRO A 148 -0.36 -17.02 4.96
CA PRO A 148 0.32 -16.46 6.12
C PRO A 148 -0.52 -15.34 6.76
N ASN A 149 -0.29 -15.08 8.04
CA ASN A 149 -1.02 -14.07 8.81
C ASN A 149 -0.96 -12.67 8.17
N SER A 150 0.19 -12.28 7.62
CA SER A 150 0.37 -10.99 6.93
C SER A 150 -0.62 -10.79 5.78
N SER A 151 -0.87 -11.83 4.98
CA SER A 151 -1.83 -11.78 3.87
C SER A 151 -3.28 -11.67 4.38
N LEU A 152 -3.61 -12.33 5.50
CA LEU A 152 -4.91 -12.17 6.14
C LEU A 152 -5.13 -10.76 6.66
N CYS A 153 -4.11 -10.16 7.27
CA CYS A 153 -4.12 -8.74 7.68
C CYS A 153 -4.38 -7.81 6.48
N VAL A 154 -3.75 -8.06 5.33
CA VAL A 154 -4.02 -7.30 4.10
C VAL A 154 -5.49 -7.39 3.69
N ILE A 155 -6.07 -8.60 3.69
CA ILE A 155 -7.49 -8.80 3.34
C ILE A 155 -8.41 -8.09 4.35
N ILE A 156 -8.13 -8.22 5.65
CA ILE A 156 -8.87 -7.52 6.71
C ILE A 156 -8.84 -6.01 6.48
N SER A 157 -7.69 -5.41 6.22
CA SER A 157 -7.63 -3.96 6.06
C SER A 157 -8.23 -3.47 4.75
N ARG A 158 -8.10 -4.23 3.66
CA ARG A 158 -8.43 -3.77 2.29
C ARG A 158 -9.77 -4.21 1.74
N VAL A 159 -10.35 -5.30 2.22
CA VAL A 159 -11.55 -5.90 1.61
C VAL A 159 -12.69 -5.99 2.63
N PRO A 160 -13.50 -4.91 2.79
CA PRO A 160 -14.59 -4.83 3.78
C PRO A 160 -15.52 -6.05 3.82
N ALA A 161 -15.90 -6.58 2.65
CA ALA A 161 -16.83 -7.70 2.52
C ALA A 161 -16.30 -9.03 3.11
N LEU A 162 -14.97 -9.19 3.26
CA LEU A 162 -14.35 -10.44 3.67
C LEU A 162 -13.59 -10.34 5.01
N ARG A 163 -13.68 -9.19 5.69
CA ARG A 163 -12.91 -8.93 6.92
C ARG A 163 -13.20 -9.92 8.03
N GLU A 164 -14.47 -10.23 8.24
CA GLU A 164 -14.86 -11.14 9.31
C GLU A 164 -14.36 -12.57 9.06
N GLU A 165 -14.49 -13.06 7.82
CA GLU A 165 -13.98 -14.37 7.43
C GLU A 165 -12.45 -14.45 7.56
N ALA A 166 -11.75 -13.45 7.03
CA ALA A 166 -10.29 -13.35 7.15
C ALA A 166 -9.84 -13.24 8.62
N GLY A 167 -10.58 -12.47 9.44
CA GLY A 167 -10.33 -12.32 10.87
C GLY A 167 -10.53 -13.62 11.65
N ARG A 168 -11.59 -14.39 11.37
CA ARG A 168 -11.81 -15.72 11.96
C ARG A 168 -10.68 -16.67 11.59
N LYS A 169 -10.28 -16.67 10.33
CA LYS A 169 -9.16 -17.50 9.85
C LYS A 169 -7.85 -17.10 10.51
N LEU A 170 -7.60 -15.80 10.68
CA LEU A 170 -6.42 -15.29 11.35
C LEU A 170 -6.40 -15.75 12.81
N LEU A 171 -7.49 -15.60 13.57
CA LEU A 171 -7.59 -16.07 14.96
C LEU A 171 -7.29 -17.57 15.12
N LEU A 172 -7.74 -18.40 14.17
CA LEU A 172 -7.45 -19.84 14.17
C LEU A 172 -5.97 -20.16 13.96
N GLN A 173 -5.19 -19.23 13.40
CA GLN A 173 -3.74 -19.36 13.24
C GLN A 173 -2.94 -18.88 14.45
N HIS A 174 -3.61 -18.50 15.54
CA HIS A 174 -2.97 -17.99 16.77
C HIS A 174 -2.05 -16.79 16.49
N PRO A 175 -2.60 -15.66 16.03
CA PRO A 175 -1.82 -14.48 15.66
C PRO A 175 -1.16 -13.87 16.89
N ALA A 176 0.02 -13.27 16.71
CA ALA A 176 0.81 -12.69 17.79
C ALA A 176 1.25 -11.25 17.49
N GLY A 177 1.68 -10.53 18.51
CA GLY A 177 2.19 -9.16 18.37
C GLY A 177 1.12 -8.19 17.83
N GLU A 178 1.38 -7.53 16.70
CA GLU A 178 0.45 -6.54 16.13
C GLU A 178 -0.72 -7.13 15.34
N GLU A 179 -0.66 -8.42 14.99
CA GLU A 179 -1.67 -9.06 14.14
C GLU A 179 -3.08 -9.07 14.75
N PRO A 180 -3.29 -9.39 16.05
CA PRO A 180 -4.59 -9.27 16.69
C PRO A 180 -5.12 -7.82 16.71
N VAL A 181 -4.25 -6.81 16.70
CA VAL A 181 -4.64 -5.39 16.70
C VAL A 181 -5.36 -5.03 15.41
N VAL A 182 -4.95 -5.63 14.28
CA VAL A 182 -5.65 -5.46 12.99
C VAL A 182 -7.10 -5.95 13.09
N ILE A 183 -7.33 -7.09 13.75
CA ILE A 183 -8.68 -7.63 13.98
C ILE A 183 -9.48 -6.69 14.89
N MET A 184 -8.88 -6.24 16.00
CA MET A 184 -9.54 -5.31 16.94
C MET A 184 -9.97 -4.01 16.27
N ARG A 185 -9.15 -3.47 15.36
CA ARG A 185 -9.41 -2.22 14.64
C ARG A 185 -10.46 -2.38 13.56
N ASP A 186 -10.35 -3.43 12.74
CA ASP A 186 -11.09 -3.53 11.47
C ASP A 186 -12.26 -4.54 11.52
N VAL A 187 -12.37 -5.36 12.57
CA VAL A 187 -13.38 -6.42 12.72
C VAL A 187 -14.07 -6.35 14.09
N PRO A 188 -15.02 -5.42 14.29
CA PRO A 188 -15.64 -5.20 15.61
C PRO A 188 -16.24 -6.45 16.26
N ALA A 189 -16.83 -7.35 15.46
CA ALA A 189 -17.44 -8.59 15.94
C ALA A 189 -16.43 -9.58 16.58
N LEU A 190 -15.14 -9.45 16.25
CA LEU A 190 -14.07 -10.32 16.75
C LEU A 190 -13.12 -9.61 17.72
N ALA A 191 -13.34 -8.31 17.96
CA ALA A 191 -12.41 -7.47 18.70
C ALA A 191 -12.18 -7.95 20.14
N GLN A 192 -13.22 -8.44 20.83
CA GLN A 192 -13.07 -8.96 22.19
C GLN A 192 -12.19 -10.21 22.24
N GLN A 193 -12.33 -11.12 21.27
CA GLN A 193 -11.51 -12.32 21.22
C GLN A 193 -10.05 -11.99 20.93
N ALA A 194 -9.80 -11.08 19.99
CA ALA A 194 -8.46 -10.58 19.69
C ALA A 194 -7.83 -9.84 20.90
N TRP A 195 -8.63 -9.07 21.64
CA TRP A 195 -8.19 -8.39 22.86
C TRP A 195 -7.70 -9.37 23.93
N GLU A 196 -8.42 -10.47 24.17
CA GLU A 196 -7.97 -11.49 25.14
C GLU A 196 -6.63 -12.13 24.75
N MET A 197 -6.30 -12.17 23.45
CA MET A 197 -4.99 -12.62 22.97
C MET A 197 -3.89 -11.60 23.29
N VAL A 198 -4.10 -10.33 22.91
CA VAL A 198 -3.16 -9.22 23.22
C VAL A 198 -2.91 -9.13 24.73
N LYS A 199 -3.96 -9.22 25.53
CA LYS A 199 -3.87 -9.17 26.99
C LYS A 199 -3.07 -10.32 27.58
N ARG A 200 -3.26 -11.54 27.04
CA ARG A 200 -2.57 -12.76 27.52
C ARG A 200 -1.10 -12.74 27.18
N GLU A 201 -0.76 -12.39 25.93
CA GLU A 201 0.64 -12.26 25.51
C GLU A 201 1.30 -11.09 26.23
N GLY A 202 0.57 -9.99 26.37
CA GLY A 202 1.05 -8.80 27.05
C GLY A 202 2.26 -8.17 26.37
N ASP A 203 2.36 -8.34 25.04
CA ASP A 203 3.35 -7.73 24.18
C ASP A 203 3.21 -6.19 24.22
N VAL A 204 4.30 -5.49 24.51
CA VAL A 204 4.30 -4.04 24.71
C VAL A 204 3.97 -3.31 23.41
N ASN A 205 4.50 -3.77 22.27
CA ASN A 205 4.26 -3.14 20.97
C ASN A 205 2.79 -3.26 20.56
N ALA A 206 2.20 -4.45 20.74
CA ALA A 206 0.78 -4.69 20.52
C ALA A 206 -0.08 -3.75 21.38
N LEU A 207 0.22 -3.62 22.68
CA LEU A 207 -0.51 -2.75 23.59
C LEU A 207 -0.37 -1.26 23.20
N VAL A 208 0.81 -0.82 22.80
CA VAL A 208 1.04 0.54 22.25
C VAL A 208 0.18 0.77 21.00
N SER A 209 0.16 -0.20 20.08
CA SER A 209 -0.67 -0.14 18.89
C SER A 209 -2.17 -0.11 19.22
N VAL A 210 -2.64 -0.83 20.25
CA VAL A 210 -4.02 -0.74 20.75
C VAL A 210 -4.33 0.66 21.28
N VAL A 211 -3.43 1.27 22.08
CA VAL A 211 -3.59 2.62 22.61
C VAL A 211 -3.76 3.66 21.49
N GLY A 212 -2.94 3.57 20.44
CA GLY A 212 -2.96 4.52 19.33
C GLY A 212 -4.09 4.28 18.32
N GLN A 213 -4.50 3.03 18.09
CA GLN A 213 -5.32 2.67 16.92
C GLN A 213 -6.70 2.10 17.25
N VAL A 214 -6.97 1.69 18.49
CA VAL A 214 -8.23 1.01 18.85
C VAL A 214 -8.97 1.77 19.97
N PRO A 215 -9.83 2.74 19.63
CA PRO A 215 -10.46 3.64 20.60
C PRO A 215 -11.20 2.94 21.74
N MET A 216 -11.86 1.81 21.45
CA MET A 216 -12.65 1.07 22.44
C MET A 216 -11.80 0.42 23.55
N TYR A 217 -10.55 0.07 23.24
CA TYR A 217 -9.65 -0.63 24.17
C TYR A 217 -8.48 0.24 24.67
N LYS A 218 -8.31 1.46 24.15
CA LYS A 218 -7.16 2.32 24.47
C LYS A 218 -6.96 2.55 25.98
N HIS A 219 -8.04 2.74 26.74
CA HIS A 219 -7.94 2.96 28.20
C HIS A 219 -7.49 1.69 28.93
N LEU A 220 -8.02 0.52 28.54
CA LEU A 220 -7.62 -0.77 29.12
C LEU A 220 -6.18 -1.11 28.77
N ALA A 221 -5.77 -0.89 27.52
CA ALA A 221 -4.39 -1.07 27.07
C ALA A 221 -3.44 -0.11 27.78
N GLY A 222 -3.83 1.16 27.96
CA GLY A 222 -3.06 2.15 28.71
C GLY A 222 -2.79 1.71 30.16
N LYS A 223 -3.81 1.21 30.87
CA LYS A 223 -3.63 0.66 32.23
C LYS A 223 -2.70 -0.55 32.26
N LEU A 224 -2.84 -1.47 31.30
CA LEU A 224 -1.95 -2.62 31.20
C LEU A 224 -0.51 -2.22 30.90
N LEU A 225 -0.30 -1.22 30.03
CA LEU A 225 1.02 -0.66 29.79
C LEU A 225 1.61 -0.10 31.07
N ILE A 226 0.92 0.83 31.75
CA ILE A 226 1.39 1.43 33.02
C ILE A 226 1.78 0.36 34.05
N ALA A 227 1.00 -0.72 34.17
CA ALA A 227 1.28 -1.81 35.09
C ALA A 227 2.52 -2.63 34.69
N LYS A 228 2.74 -2.84 33.38
CA LYS A 228 3.83 -3.65 32.83
C LYS A 228 5.16 -2.91 32.73
N THR A 229 5.16 -1.59 32.54
CA THR A 229 6.40 -0.85 32.31
C THR A 229 7.34 -0.87 33.53
N PHE A 230 6.91 -1.30 34.72
CA PHE A 230 7.77 -1.37 35.91
C PHE A 230 8.97 -2.33 35.79
N GLU A 231 9.05 -3.15 34.73
CA GLU A 231 10.04 -4.24 34.63
C GLU A 231 11.21 -4.01 33.65
N ALA A 232 11.27 -2.94 32.83
CA ALA A 232 12.34 -2.83 31.81
C ALA A 232 12.74 -1.42 31.32
N SER A 233 14.06 -1.14 31.41
CA SER A 233 14.97 -0.34 30.54
C SER A 233 14.51 0.97 29.84
N ARG A 234 15.42 1.66 29.13
CA ARG A 234 15.21 2.98 28.48
C ARG A 234 14.05 3.03 27.47
N GLU A 235 13.58 1.89 26.99
CA GLU A 235 12.37 1.75 26.15
C GLU A 235 11.07 2.13 26.89
N PHE A 236 11.14 2.28 28.21
CA PHE A 236 10.07 2.71 29.12
C PHE A 236 9.40 4.04 28.75
N TYR A 237 10.19 5.04 28.35
CA TYR A 237 9.69 6.41 28.17
C TYR A 237 8.77 6.53 26.96
N SER A 238 9.14 5.91 25.84
CA SER A 238 8.36 5.97 24.61
C SER A 238 6.99 5.31 24.81
N THR A 239 6.94 4.17 25.51
CA THR A 239 5.69 3.46 25.82
C THR A 239 4.74 4.30 26.68
N LEU A 240 5.21 4.87 27.80
CA LEU A 240 4.37 5.71 28.66
C LEU A 240 3.97 7.01 27.97
N PHE A 241 4.84 7.58 27.14
CA PHE A 241 4.52 8.75 26.34
C PHE A 241 3.36 8.50 25.37
N GLN A 242 3.26 7.30 24.77
CA GLN A 242 2.08 6.95 23.96
C GLN A 242 0.78 6.99 24.78
N VAL A 243 0.82 6.60 26.06
CA VAL A 243 -0.34 6.70 26.96
C VAL A 243 -0.68 8.17 27.24
N VAL A 244 0.32 9.02 27.55
CA VAL A 244 0.11 10.48 27.76
C VAL A 244 -0.54 11.11 26.52
N LYS A 245 -0.04 10.77 25.34
CA LYS A 245 -0.50 11.31 24.06
C LYS A 245 -1.94 10.90 23.75
N HIS A 246 -2.29 9.63 23.93
CA HIS A 246 -3.54 9.07 23.39
C HIS A 246 -4.64 8.81 24.43
N VAL A 247 -4.32 8.82 25.73
CA VAL A 247 -5.25 8.51 26.83
C VAL A 247 -5.20 9.61 27.91
N PRO A 248 -5.87 10.76 27.68
CA PRO A 248 -5.86 11.89 28.62
C PRO A 248 -6.24 11.53 30.06
N GLU A 249 -7.17 10.57 30.21
CA GLU A 249 -7.69 10.14 31.50
C GLU A 249 -6.66 9.39 32.35
N LEU A 250 -5.53 8.96 31.77
CA LEU A 250 -4.44 8.27 32.47
C LEU A 250 -3.20 9.14 32.67
N ARG A 251 -3.20 10.40 32.21
CA ARG A 251 -2.02 11.27 32.25
C ARG A 251 -1.46 11.47 33.65
N GLU A 252 -2.33 11.67 34.64
CA GLU A 252 -1.92 11.81 36.04
C GLU A 252 -1.26 10.53 36.57
N GLU A 253 -1.85 9.37 36.31
CA GLU A 253 -1.31 8.07 36.72
C GLU A 253 0.05 7.80 36.06
N VAL A 254 0.18 8.12 34.76
CA VAL A 254 1.45 8.03 34.04
C VAL A 254 2.48 9.01 34.61
N TRP A 255 2.06 10.23 34.93
CA TRP A 255 2.94 11.26 35.48
C TRP A 255 3.49 10.84 36.85
N GLU A 256 2.66 10.33 37.75
CA GLU A 256 3.10 9.78 39.04
C GLU A 256 4.22 8.74 38.84
N LYS A 257 4.07 7.83 37.88
CA LYS A 257 5.12 6.86 37.55
C LYS A 257 6.38 7.52 36.99
N LEU A 258 6.22 8.42 36.02
CA LEU A 258 7.34 9.11 35.36
C LEU A 258 8.17 9.95 36.35
N THR A 259 7.57 10.52 37.38
CA THR A 259 8.31 11.28 38.42
C THR A 259 9.16 10.43 39.36
N THR A 260 8.99 9.11 39.37
CA THR A 260 9.82 8.21 40.20
C THR A 260 11.21 7.99 39.60
N ILE A 261 11.45 8.48 38.39
CA ILE A 261 12.69 8.30 37.63
C ILE A 261 13.18 9.63 37.06
N THR A 262 14.48 9.70 36.76
CA THR A 262 15.08 10.89 36.13
C THR A 262 14.81 10.88 34.63
N LEU A 263 14.00 11.82 34.17
CA LEU A 263 13.63 11.98 32.75
C LEU A 263 14.62 12.90 32.03
N PRO A 264 15.07 12.56 30.82
CA PRO A 264 15.77 13.51 29.96
C PRO A 264 14.89 14.71 29.60
N ASN A 265 15.48 15.90 29.47
CA ASN A 265 14.76 17.14 29.17
C ASN A 265 13.91 17.07 27.89
N GLU A 266 14.35 16.32 26.87
CA GLU A 266 13.59 16.10 25.63
C GLU A 266 12.21 15.44 25.88
N TRP A 267 12.14 14.50 26.84
CA TRP A 267 10.89 13.82 27.18
C TRP A 267 9.99 14.69 28.05
N LEU A 268 10.59 15.46 28.95
CA LEU A 268 9.88 16.47 29.74
C LEU A 268 9.16 17.47 28.81
N GLU A 269 9.88 18.01 27.83
CA GLU A 269 9.31 18.94 26.83
C GLU A 269 8.20 18.29 25.99
N ALA A 270 8.41 17.06 25.53
CA ALA A 270 7.40 16.32 24.78
C ALA A 270 6.11 16.11 25.60
N ILE A 271 6.24 15.76 26.90
CA ILE A 271 5.10 15.59 27.80
C ILE A 271 4.35 16.92 28.00
N ALA A 272 5.05 18.03 28.23
CA ALA A 272 4.41 19.34 28.36
C ALA A 272 3.66 19.77 27.08
N GLY A 273 4.17 19.38 25.90
CA GLY A 273 3.50 19.64 24.63
C GLY A 273 2.20 18.84 24.46
N GLU A 274 2.19 17.56 24.82
CA GLU A 274 1.03 16.68 24.65
C GLU A 274 0.01 16.77 25.80
N ALA A 275 0.46 17.16 26.99
CA ALA A 275 -0.34 17.33 28.20
C ALA A 275 -0.08 18.72 28.83
N PRO A 276 -0.68 19.80 28.30
CA PRO A 276 -0.48 21.16 28.78
C PRO A 276 -0.80 21.34 30.28
N GLU A 277 -1.73 20.55 30.81
CA GLU A 277 -2.07 20.53 32.24
C GLU A 277 -0.91 20.08 33.15
N LEU A 278 0.10 19.39 32.59
CA LEU A 278 1.31 18.98 33.31
C LEU A 278 2.48 19.96 33.13
N ALA A 279 2.35 21.00 32.29
CA ALA A 279 3.49 21.85 31.88
C ALA A 279 4.23 22.52 33.05
N GLU A 280 3.50 23.08 34.03
CA GLU A 280 4.12 23.69 35.22
C GLU A 280 4.89 22.67 36.07
N ARG A 281 4.37 21.45 36.18
CA ARG A 281 5.02 20.36 36.93
C ARG A 281 6.25 19.84 36.20
N VAL A 282 6.19 19.79 34.87
CA VAL A 282 7.34 19.51 34.01
C VAL A 282 8.44 20.56 34.21
N LEU A 283 8.09 21.85 34.22
CA LEU A 283 9.05 22.93 34.45
C LEU A 283 9.76 22.80 35.80
N ALA A 284 9.03 22.42 36.85
CA ALA A 284 9.60 22.20 38.18
C ALA A 284 10.60 21.04 38.26
N LEU A 285 10.47 20.03 37.38
CA LEU A 285 11.38 18.89 37.30
C LEU A 285 12.58 19.09 36.39
N ARG A 286 12.60 20.17 35.58
CA ARG A 286 13.80 20.54 34.84
C ARG A 286 14.87 20.88 35.87
N THR A 287 15.76 19.93 36.11
CA THR A 287 16.98 20.20 36.87
C THR A 287 17.66 21.39 36.21
N THR A 288 18.08 22.34 37.05
CA THR A 288 18.81 23.56 36.67
C THR A 288 19.74 23.23 35.51
N PRO A 289 19.69 23.99 34.39
CA PRO A 289 20.38 23.61 33.16
C PRO A 289 21.79 23.13 33.51
N GLU A 290 22.16 21.93 33.04
CA GLU A 290 23.56 21.52 33.02
C GLU A 290 24.32 22.75 32.56
N ARG A 291 25.13 23.33 33.45
CA ARG A 291 25.90 24.51 33.09
C ARG A 291 26.76 24.06 31.92
N THR A 292 26.37 24.47 30.72
CA THR A 292 27.12 24.09 29.53
C THR A 292 28.54 24.58 29.72
N VAL A 293 29.52 23.89 29.14
CA VAL A 293 30.91 24.33 29.19
C VAL A 293 31.00 25.82 28.80
N ASP A 294 30.16 26.28 27.87
CA ASP A 294 30.06 27.68 27.45
C ASP A 294 29.55 28.64 28.53
N VAL A 295 28.59 28.24 29.36
CA VAL A 295 28.11 29.02 30.52
C VAL A 295 29.19 29.07 31.61
N ILE A 296 29.87 27.96 31.87
CA ILE A 296 30.99 27.91 32.82
C ILE A 296 32.17 28.76 32.31
N MET A 297 32.50 28.66 31.03
CA MET A 297 33.59 29.42 30.40
C MET A 297 33.29 30.91 30.33
N SER A 298 32.04 31.31 30.07
CA SER A 298 31.63 32.72 30.09
C SER A 298 31.70 33.31 31.50
N GLU A 299 31.33 32.56 32.53
CA GLU A 299 31.48 33.01 33.92
C GLU A 299 32.96 33.13 34.33
N ILE A 300 33.81 32.18 33.92
CA ILE A 300 35.27 32.24 34.15
C ILE A 300 35.87 33.46 33.44
N PHE A 301 35.45 33.75 32.20
CA PHE A 301 35.93 34.91 31.46
C PHE A 301 35.52 36.23 32.12
N ASN A 302 34.26 36.34 32.56
CA ASN A 302 33.74 37.55 33.19
C ASN A 302 34.32 37.79 34.60
N ALA A 303 34.69 36.73 35.32
CA ALA A 303 35.36 36.87 36.62
C ALA A 303 36.81 37.40 36.48
N ASN A 304 37.47 37.15 35.34
CA ASN A 304 38.84 37.62 35.08
C ASN A 304 38.93 39.04 34.49
N THR A 305 37.84 39.62 34.00
CA THR A 305 37.83 40.97 33.40
C THR A 305 37.45 42.08 34.39
N CYS A 306 37.11 41.74 35.63
CA CYS A 306 36.81 42.69 36.70
C CYS A 306 37.87 42.71 37.84
N GLY A 307 39.06 42.16 37.60
CA GLY A 307 40.23 42.22 38.49
C GLY A 307 41.30 43.19 37.99
#